data_AF-A0A375I2Q6-F1
#
_entry.id   AF-A0A375I2Q6-F1
#
_cell.length_a   1.000
_cell.length_b   1.000
_cell.length_c   1.000
_cell.angle_alpha   90.00
_cell.angle_beta   90.00
_cell.angle_gamma   90.00
#
_symmetry.space_group_name_H-M   'P 1'
#
loop_
_entity.id
_entity.type
_entity.pdbx_description
1 polymer ?
#
loop_
_entity_poly.entity_id
_entity_poly.type
_entity_poly.pdbx_seq_one_letter_code
_entity_poly.pdbx_strand_id
1 'polypeptide(L)'
;MAGALGWEHLHVECTPHGVRVTDREQDRFVGSATVSMGPSWHLECLEVEADEATWRWASPLGRARLRLTADRTISARLQITSDRPVRLTETPVVTWRGAFSCPAWPGGSSALVLLDERPADGLVVAAGQTRGHTRDDGLGLAVAPDGLELTAKGTWVSAWTIDLYPHRAAALASLPAWLPHRLEVPAGEQVSIPLPDAAVSGPGQVLTDERGSLVEAEPGIHRFTVAGPGVDAQLQLAWAESLTDLAARRARTIAGMDPRGADPAQASVVAWAGTSHALPHDQAARFVTVWSDELLDRPGRTADPLGIAPLLASAGDDPARLSAAADQLGALRASPGALLAWLAAAPALSGAGLEPPAPPVDRDDPLCRVLSATARHAPRIPDEVWGLLPRLHSGLPWPMPAERWADAAMCCAALDLAPAGWDISTRMPWSLPDLVAATRAWLCAAGPDDRTLAWLLWG
;
A
#
# COMPACT_ATOMS: atom_id res chain seq x y z
N MET A 1 -26.55 1.42 -22.81
CA MET A 1 -27.48 1.16 -21.70
C MET A 1 -26.67 0.78 -20.48
N ALA A 2 -27.02 1.32 -19.31
CA ALA A 2 -26.52 0.83 -18.04
C ALA A 2 -27.51 -0.23 -17.52
N GLY A 3 -27.00 -1.28 -16.88
CA GLY A 3 -27.78 -2.35 -16.25
C GLY A 3 -27.07 -2.77 -14.97
N ALA A 4 -27.70 -3.58 -14.11
CA ALA A 4 -27.08 -3.93 -12.84
C ALA A 4 -27.33 -5.39 -12.44
N LEU A 5 -26.33 -5.95 -11.78
CA LEU A 5 -26.33 -7.30 -11.21
C LEU A 5 -26.45 -7.19 -9.68
N GLY A 6 -27.02 -8.23 -9.05
CA GLY A 6 -27.07 -8.38 -7.60
C GLY A 6 -26.40 -9.66 -7.18
N TRP A 7 -25.53 -9.60 -6.18
CA TRP A 7 -24.90 -10.78 -5.60
C TRP A 7 -24.71 -10.58 -4.10
N GLU A 8 -25.35 -11.43 -3.30
CA GLU A 8 -25.41 -11.29 -1.85
C GLU A 8 -25.80 -9.86 -1.42
N HIS A 9 -24.91 -9.18 -0.68
CA HIS A 9 -25.08 -7.79 -0.25
C HIS A 9 -24.56 -6.77 -1.26
N LEU A 10 -23.91 -7.20 -2.36
CA LEU A 10 -23.35 -6.30 -3.36
C LEU A 10 -24.32 -5.99 -4.50
N HIS A 11 -24.30 -4.73 -4.90
CA HIS A 11 -24.91 -4.21 -6.11
C HIS A 11 -23.83 -3.82 -7.12
N VAL A 12 -23.88 -4.39 -8.31
CA VAL A 12 -22.91 -4.13 -9.38
C VAL A 12 -23.60 -3.43 -10.54
N GLU A 13 -23.38 -2.12 -10.67
CA GLU A 13 -23.84 -1.33 -11.81
C GLU A 13 -22.85 -1.47 -12.96
N CYS A 14 -23.31 -1.94 -14.12
CA CYS A 14 -22.50 -2.17 -15.32
C CYS A 14 -22.68 -1.03 -16.33
N THR A 15 -21.55 -0.53 -16.82
CA THR A 15 -21.46 0.53 -17.82
C THR A 15 -20.56 0.10 -18.99
N PRO A 16 -20.60 0.79 -20.15
CA PRO A 16 -19.75 0.45 -21.29
C PRO A 16 -18.24 0.40 -20.99
N HIS A 17 -17.79 1.14 -19.97
CA HIS A 17 -16.35 1.29 -19.65
C HIS A 17 -15.94 0.61 -18.34
N GLY A 18 -16.86 -0.04 -17.64
CA GLY A 18 -16.55 -0.62 -16.34
C GLY A 18 -17.77 -0.92 -15.48
N VAL A 19 -17.51 -1.14 -14.20
CA VAL A 19 -18.52 -1.42 -13.18
C VAL A 19 -18.35 -0.53 -11.96
N ARG A 20 -19.46 -0.26 -11.27
CA ARG A 20 -19.52 0.40 -9.96
C ARG A 20 -20.16 -0.55 -8.97
N VAL A 21 -19.52 -0.76 -7.82
CA VAL A 21 -19.94 -1.72 -6.78
C VAL A 21 -20.32 -0.97 -5.52
N THR A 22 -21.47 -1.32 -4.96
CA THR A 22 -22.02 -0.74 -3.72
C THR A 22 -22.49 -1.85 -2.80
N ASP A 23 -22.19 -1.74 -1.50
CA ASP A 23 -22.73 -2.59 -0.44
C ASP A 23 -24.12 -2.09 -0.06
N ARG A 24 -25.15 -2.93 -0.26
CA ARG A 24 -26.56 -2.60 -0.01
C ARG A 24 -26.92 -2.61 1.47
N GLU A 25 -26.22 -3.39 2.29
CA GLU A 25 -26.51 -3.48 3.73
C GLU A 25 -26.04 -2.23 4.45
N GLN A 26 -24.92 -1.66 4.01
CA GLN A 26 -24.29 -0.49 4.61
C GLN A 26 -24.55 0.81 3.83
N ASP A 27 -25.22 0.73 2.68
CA ASP A 27 -25.36 1.83 1.70
C ASP A 27 -24.01 2.50 1.41
N ARG A 28 -22.97 1.68 1.22
CA ARG A 28 -21.58 2.12 1.13
C ARG A 28 -21.01 1.83 -0.25
N PHE A 29 -20.33 2.80 -0.83
CA PHE A 29 -19.52 2.58 -2.03
C PHE A 29 -18.36 1.63 -1.73
N VAL A 30 -18.27 0.53 -2.49
CA VAL A 30 -17.21 -0.48 -2.35
C VAL A 30 -16.05 -0.15 -3.29
N GLY A 31 -16.35 0.08 -4.55
CA GLY A 31 -15.33 0.40 -5.54
C GLY A 31 -15.87 0.45 -6.97
N SER A 32 -14.99 0.75 -7.92
CA SER A 32 -15.29 0.72 -9.35
C SER A 32 -14.14 0.09 -10.11
N ALA A 33 -14.46 -0.76 -11.08
CA ALA A 33 -13.48 -1.30 -12.00
C ALA A 33 -13.65 -0.63 -13.37
N THR A 34 -12.57 -0.15 -13.97
CA THR A 34 -12.55 0.27 -15.37
C THR A 34 -11.77 -0.72 -16.20
N VAL A 35 -12.31 -1.10 -17.35
CA VAL A 35 -11.64 -1.99 -18.30
C VAL A 35 -11.15 -1.15 -19.47
N SER A 36 -9.83 -1.04 -19.59
CA SER A 36 -9.16 -0.29 -20.64
C SER A 36 -8.59 -1.28 -21.66
N MET A 37 -9.13 -1.23 -22.87
CA MET A 37 -8.51 -1.87 -24.03
C MET A 37 -7.59 -0.84 -24.72
N GLY A 38 -6.57 -1.32 -25.43
CA GLY A 38 -5.71 -0.44 -26.22
C GLY A 38 -6.48 0.34 -27.30
N PRO A 39 -5.96 1.48 -27.79
CA PRO A 39 -6.66 2.38 -28.71
C PRO A 39 -7.11 1.73 -30.03
N SER A 40 -6.49 0.62 -30.42
CA SER A 40 -6.87 -0.16 -31.60
C SER A 40 -8.18 -0.97 -31.45
N TRP A 41 -8.70 -1.07 -30.23
CA TRP A 41 -9.91 -1.82 -29.91
C TRP A 41 -11.13 -0.90 -29.80
N HIS A 42 -12.25 -1.34 -30.38
CA HIS A 42 -13.52 -0.64 -30.34
C HIS A 42 -14.56 -1.51 -29.67
N LEU A 43 -15.26 -0.96 -28.66
CA LEU A 43 -16.37 -1.63 -28.00
C LEU A 43 -17.53 -1.71 -28.99
N GLU A 44 -17.96 -2.92 -29.34
CA GLU A 44 -19.10 -3.16 -30.23
C GLU A 44 -20.41 -3.09 -29.44
N CYS A 45 -20.47 -3.80 -28.30
CA CYS A 45 -21.66 -3.80 -27.45
C CYS A 45 -21.36 -4.13 -25.98
N LEU A 46 -22.32 -3.72 -25.14
CA LEU A 46 -22.53 -4.20 -23.78
C LEU A 46 -23.95 -4.78 -23.71
N GLU A 47 -24.06 -6.04 -23.35
CA GLU A 47 -25.31 -6.75 -23.07
C GLU A 47 -25.36 -7.05 -21.57
N VAL A 48 -26.46 -6.68 -20.89
CA VAL A 48 -26.67 -6.96 -19.47
C VAL A 48 -27.98 -7.72 -19.32
N GLU A 49 -27.89 -8.94 -18.81
CA GLU A 49 -28.99 -9.82 -18.45
C GLU A 49 -29.13 -9.86 -16.92
N ALA A 50 -30.01 -10.72 -16.38
CA ALA A 50 -30.32 -10.75 -14.95
C ALA A 50 -29.11 -11.11 -14.08
N ASP A 51 -28.24 -12.01 -14.57
CA ASP A 51 -27.11 -12.61 -13.86
C ASP A 51 -25.80 -12.55 -14.68
N GLU A 52 -25.81 -11.96 -15.89
CA GLU A 52 -24.63 -11.87 -16.74
C GLU A 52 -24.50 -10.49 -17.38
N ALA A 53 -23.30 -9.93 -17.40
CA ALA A 53 -22.91 -8.81 -18.23
C ALA A 53 -21.80 -9.23 -19.21
N THR A 54 -22.01 -8.97 -20.50
CA THR A 54 -21.04 -9.28 -21.57
C THR A 54 -20.64 -8.00 -22.31
N TRP A 55 -19.33 -7.73 -22.35
CA TRP A 55 -18.71 -6.72 -23.20
C TRP A 55 -18.02 -7.39 -24.39
N ARG A 56 -18.18 -6.83 -25.59
CA ARG A 56 -17.52 -7.33 -26.81
C ARG A 56 -16.75 -6.20 -27.49
N TRP A 57 -15.50 -6.47 -27.84
CA TRP A 57 -14.65 -5.55 -28.57
C TRP A 57 -14.14 -6.19 -29.86
N ALA A 58 -13.93 -5.36 -30.87
CA ALA A 58 -13.28 -5.72 -32.12
C ALA A 58 -12.09 -4.81 -32.39
N SER A 59 -11.07 -5.36 -33.03
CA SER A 59 -9.94 -4.63 -33.59
C SER A 59 -9.53 -5.29 -34.92
N PRO A 60 -8.67 -4.63 -35.73
CA PRO A 60 -8.04 -5.30 -36.87
C PRO A 60 -7.20 -6.52 -36.44
N LEU A 61 -6.82 -6.62 -35.17
CA LEU A 61 -5.99 -7.68 -34.62
C LEU A 61 -6.80 -8.89 -34.13
N GLY A 62 -8.11 -8.73 -33.90
CA GLY A 62 -8.96 -9.82 -33.42
C GLY A 62 -10.23 -9.36 -32.73
N ARG A 63 -10.81 -10.27 -31.93
CA ARG A 63 -12.01 -10.05 -31.13
C ARG A 63 -11.75 -10.37 -29.67
N ALA A 64 -12.34 -9.59 -28.77
CA ALA A 64 -12.27 -9.81 -27.34
C ALA A 64 -13.68 -9.85 -26.73
N ARG A 65 -13.88 -10.73 -25.76
CA ARG A 65 -15.13 -10.86 -25.00
C ARG A 65 -14.81 -10.92 -23.51
N LEU A 66 -15.35 -10.00 -22.74
CA LEU A 66 -15.36 -10.06 -21.27
C LEU A 66 -16.76 -10.45 -20.83
N ARG A 67 -16.85 -11.43 -19.94
CA ARG A 67 -18.09 -11.88 -19.35
C ARG A 67 -17.98 -11.84 -17.84
N LEU A 68 -18.90 -11.14 -17.20
CA LEU A 68 -19.07 -11.09 -15.76
C LEU A 68 -20.37 -11.83 -15.43
N THR A 69 -20.30 -12.89 -14.65
CA THR A 69 -21.47 -13.66 -14.22
C THR A 69 -21.61 -13.49 -12.71
N ALA A 70 -22.82 -13.24 -12.23
CA ALA A 70 -23.18 -13.05 -10.84
C ALA A 70 -24.36 -13.97 -10.49
N ASP A 71 -24.05 -15.27 -10.29
CA ASP A 71 -25.03 -16.29 -9.93
C ASP A 71 -24.85 -16.73 -8.46
N ARG A 72 -24.31 -17.93 -8.21
CA ARG A 72 -23.87 -18.41 -6.90
C ARG A 72 -22.46 -17.91 -6.55
N THR A 73 -21.62 -17.70 -7.55
CA THR A 73 -20.29 -17.08 -7.40
C THR A 73 -20.12 -16.01 -8.46
N ILE A 74 -19.41 -14.92 -8.13
CA ILE A 74 -19.06 -13.97 -9.18
C ILE A 74 -17.87 -14.54 -9.94
N SER A 75 -17.95 -14.59 -11.27
CA SER A 75 -16.82 -14.94 -12.12
C SER A 75 -16.64 -13.96 -13.26
N ALA A 76 -15.39 -13.65 -13.58
CA ALA A 76 -15.03 -12.80 -14.71
C ALA A 76 -14.13 -13.59 -15.67
N ARG A 77 -14.50 -13.60 -16.96
CA ARG A 77 -13.75 -14.30 -18.00
C ARG A 77 -13.52 -13.41 -19.20
N LEU A 78 -12.26 -13.11 -19.47
CA LEU A 78 -11.80 -12.42 -20.67
C LEU A 78 -11.26 -13.45 -21.67
N GLN A 79 -11.76 -13.39 -22.90
CA GLN A 79 -11.29 -14.18 -24.02
C GLN A 79 -10.81 -13.25 -25.12
N ILE A 80 -9.62 -13.53 -25.68
CA ILE A 80 -9.09 -12.84 -26.85
C ILE A 80 -8.84 -13.87 -27.94
N THR A 81 -9.34 -13.59 -29.13
CA THR A 81 -9.31 -14.47 -30.30
C THR A 81 -8.79 -13.72 -31.51
N SER A 82 -7.93 -14.38 -32.31
CA SER A 82 -7.48 -13.84 -33.59
C SER A 82 -7.62 -14.87 -34.69
N ASP A 83 -8.08 -14.45 -35.87
CA ASP A 83 -8.20 -15.30 -37.06
C ASP A 83 -6.87 -15.45 -37.81
N ARG A 84 -5.86 -14.65 -37.45
CA ARG A 84 -4.51 -14.64 -38.05
C ARG A 84 -3.42 -14.65 -36.97
N PRO A 85 -2.19 -15.06 -37.29
CA PRO A 85 -1.08 -14.93 -36.35
C PRO A 85 -0.89 -13.46 -35.98
N VAL A 86 -0.82 -13.16 -34.68
CA VAL A 86 -0.68 -11.79 -34.18
C VAL A 86 0.10 -11.77 -32.89
N ARG A 87 0.89 -10.71 -32.70
CA ARG A 87 1.51 -10.37 -31.42
C ARG A 87 0.82 -9.11 -30.89
N LEU A 88 0.16 -9.23 -29.76
CA LEU A 88 -0.53 -8.11 -29.12
C LEU A 88 0.49 -7.29 -28.33
N THR A 89 0.66 -6.03 -28.72
CA THR A 89 1.48 -5.05 -28.01
C THR A 89 0.69 -4.25 -26.96
N GLU A 90 -0.64 -4.25 -27.09
CA GLU A 90 -1.57 -3.59 -26.18
C GLU A 90 -2.32 -4.68 -25.39
N THR A 91 -2.05 -4.77 -24.09
CA THR A 91 -2.71 -5.70 -23.18
C THR A 91 -3.95 -5.05 -22.55
N PRO A 92 -5.04 -5.79 -22.36
CA PRO A 92 -6.19 -5.28 -21.60
C PRO A 92 -5.78 -5.01 -20.15
N VAL A 93 -6.12 -3.81 -19.66
CA VAL A 93 -5.82 -3.37 -18.30
C VAL A 93 -7.11 -3.20 -17.53
N VAL A 94 -7.18 -3.81 -16.34
CA VAL A 94 -8.26 -3.62 -15.38
C VAL A 94 -7.75 -2.75 -14.25
N THR A 95 -8.36 -1.58 -14.08
CA THR A 95 -8.05 -0.68 -12.97
C THR A 95 -9.18 -0.77 -11.96
N TRP A 96 -8.89 -1.29 -10.77
CA TRP A 96 -9.81 -1.24 -9.64
C TRP A 96 -9.54 0.00 -8.79
N ARG A 97 -10.60 0.74 -8.46
CA ARG A 97 -10.59 1.86 -7.53
C ARG A 97 -11.57 1.56 -6.41
N GLY A 98 -11.07 1.01 -5.31
CA GLY A 98 -11.86 0.81 -4.10
C GLY A 98 -12.08 2.12 -3.32
N ALA A 99 -12.92 2.04 -2.28
CA ALA A 99 -12.99 3.09 -1.24
C ALA A 99 -11.62 3.32 -0.54
N PHE A 100 -10.75 2.31 -0.59
CA PHE A 100 -9.37 2.35 -0.09
C PHE A 100 -8.41 1.79 -1.14
N SER A 101 -7.10 1.96 -0.91
CA SER A 101 -6.07 1.33 -1.71
C SER A 101 -6.16 -0.19 -1.59
N CYS A 102 -6.71 -0.84 -2.61
CA CYS A 102 -6.84 -2.29 -2.70
C CYS A 102 -5.51 -2.94 -3.08
N PRO A 103 -4.98 -3.86 -2.26
CA PRO A 103 -3.78 -4.59 -2.61
C PRO A 103 -4.07 -5.61 -3.70
N ALA A 104 -3.10 -5.73 -4.61
CA ALA A 104 -3.14 -6.70 -5.69
C ALA A 104 -1.80 -7.42 -5.75
N TRP A 105 -1.88 -8.74 -5.88
CA TRP A 105 -0.77 -9.58 -6.26
C TRP A 105 -0.97 -9.85 -7.74
N PRO A 106 -0.21 -9.20 -8.62
CA PRO A 106 -0.31 -9.47 -10.04
C PRO A 106 0.11 -10.90 -10.36
N GLY A 107 0.85 -11.60 -9.48
CA GLY A 107 0.93 -13.06 -9.32
C GLY A 107 1.23 -13.94 -10.53
N GLY A 108 1.47 -13.35 -11.70
CA GLY A 108 1.53 -14.04 -12.99
C GLY A 108 0.34 -14.97 -13.16
N SER A 109 0.54 -16.28 -12.98
CA SER A 109 -0.53 -17.28 -13.12
C SER A 109 -1.52 -17.36 -11.95
N SER A 110 -1.22 -16.74 -10.80
CA SER A 110 -1.97 -16.93 -9.53
C SER A 110 -2.46 -15.63 -8.89
N ALA A 111 -2.74 -14.58 -9.68
CA ALA A 111 -3.07 -13.27 -9.15
C ALA A 111 -4.22 -13.23 -8.13
N LEU A 112 -4.13 -12.35 -7.14
CA LEU A 112 -5.17 -12.10 -6.13
C LEU A 112 -5.35 -10.59 -5.96
N VAL A 113 -6.59 -10.11 -5.92
CA VAL A 113 -6.91 -8.70 -5.68
C VAL A 113 -7.90 -8.60 -4.55
N LEU A 114 -7.58 -7.86 -3.49
CA LEU A 114 -8.55 -7.58 -2.43
C LEU A 114 -9.41 -6.40 -2.86
N LEU A 115 -10.67 -6.65 -3.20
CA LEU A 115 -11.59 -5.64 -3.73
C LEU A 115 -12.17 -4.77 -2.61
N ASP A 116 -12.42 -5.34 -1.43
CA ASP A 116 -13.03 -4.67 -0.29
C ASP A 116 -12.75 -5.39 1.04
N GLU A 117 -12.79 -4.65 2.14
CA GLU A 117 -12.75 -5.17 3.50
C GLU A 117 -13.79 -4.39 4.33
N ARG A 118 -14.88 -5.07 4.72
CA ARG A 118 -16.03 -4.47 5.40
C ARG A 118 -15.66 -4.06 6.82
N PRO A 119 -15.73 -2.77 7.18
CA PRO A 119 -15.31 -2.29 8.49
C PRO A 119 -16.12 -2.85 9.66
N ALA A 120 -17.39 -3.20 9.46
CA ALA A 120 -18.28 -3.58 10.56
C ALA A 120 -18.04 -5.02 11.07
N ASP A 121 -17.74 -5.95 10.18
CA ASP A 121 -17.65 -7.39 10.45
C ASP A 121 -16.38 -8.06 9.94
N GLY A 122 -15.51 -7.33 9.22
CA GLY A 122 -14.24 -7.84 8.71
C GLY A 122 -14.37 -8.70 7.45
N LEU A 123 -15.57 -8.80 6.85
CA LEU A 123 -15.78 -9.56 5.62
C LEU A 123 -14.93 -9.00 4.49
N VAL A 124 -14.21 -9.86 3.78
CA VAL A 124 -13.32 -9.48 2.68
C VAL A 124 -13.86 -10.00 1.37
N VAL A 125 -13.93 -9.12 0.37
CA VAL A 125 -14.21 -9.49 -1.03
C VAL A 125 -12.87 -9.55 -1.75
N ALA A 126 -12.55 -10.70 -2.37
CA ALA A 126 -11.31 -10.85 -3.13
C ALA A 126 -11.55 -11.50 -4.50
N ALA A 127 -10.82 -11.05 -5.50
CA ALA A 127 -10.78 -11.63 -6.84
C ALA A 127 -9.52 -12.50 -7.00
N GLY A 128 -9.69 -13.81 -7.19
CA GLY A 128 -8.61 -14.76 -7.44
C GLY A 128 -8.56 -15.17 -8.91
N GLN A 129 -7.37 -15.19 -9.50
CA GLN A 129 -7.16 -15.68 -10.85
C GLN A 129 -7.11 -17.21 -10.87
N THR A 130 -7.97 -17.81 -11.69
CA THR A 130 -8.01 -19.27 -11.88
C THR A 130 -7.31 -19.71 -13.17
N ARG A 131 -7.10 -18.79 -14.12
CA ARG A 131 -6.39 -19.04 -15.38
C ARG A 131 -5.84 -17.77 -16.00
N GLY A 132 -4.71 -17.89 -16.68
CA GLY A 132 -4.13 -16.84 -17.52
C GLY A 132 -2.80 -16.36 -16.95
N HIS A 133 -2.49 -15.09 -17.19
CA HIS A 133 -1.33 -14.42 -16.67
C HIS A 133 -1.67 -12.95 -16.41
N THR A 134 -1.23 -12.43 -15.28
CA THR A 134 -1.49 -11.07 -14.85
C THR A 134 -0.17 -10.40 -14.47
N ARG A 135 -0.04 -9.12 -14.76
CA ARG A 135 1.11 -8.31 -14.39
C ARG A 135 0.67 -6.94 -13.91
N ASP A 136 1.55 -6.30 -13.15
CA ASP A 136 1.37 -4.89 -12.82
C ASP A 136 1.54 -4.03 -14.07
N ASP A 137 0.73 -2.99 -14.18
CA ASP A 137 0.80 -1.97 -15.24
C ASP A 137 0.94 -0.55 -14.65
N GLY A 138 1.11 -0.43 -13.32
CA GLY A 138 1.22 0.83 -12.57
C GLY A 138 -0.12 1.56 -12.39
N LEU A 139 -0.95 1.59 -13.45
CA LEU A 139 -2.30 2.16 -13.41
C LEU A 139 -3.39 1.12 -13.09
N GLY A 140 -3.04 -0.15 -13.02
CA GLY A 140 -3.96 -1.27 -12.84
C GLY A 140 -3.26 -2.61 -13.07
N LEU A 141 -4.04 -3.64 -13.37
CA LEU A 141 -3.56 -4.98 -13.67
C LEU A 141 -3.73 -5.27 -15.15
N ALA A 142 -2.63 -5.54 -15.85
CA ALA A 142 -2.71 -6.08 -17.21
C ALA A 142 -3.00 -7.58 -17.13
N VAL A 143 -4.13 -8.02 -17.70
CA VAL A 143 -4.66 -9.39 -17.58
C VAL A 143 -4.22 -10.32 -18.72
N ALA A 144 -3.03 -10.05 -19.27
CA ALA A 144 -2.37 -10.83 -20.30
C ALA A 144 -0.83 -10.71 -20.16
N PRO A 145 -0.04 -11.68 -20.66
CA PRO A 145 1.41 -11.57 -20.68
C PRO A 145 1.88 -10.49 -21.67
N ASP A 146 3.09 -9.97 -21.44
CA ASP A 146 3.69 -9.01 -22.36
C ASP A 146 3.99 -9.63 -23.71
N GLY A 147 3.56 -8.93 -24.77
CA GLY A 147 3.76 -9.38 -26.13
C GLY A 147 3.05 -10.70 -26.45
N LEU A 148 1.87 -10.94 -25.89
CA LEU A 148 1.04 -12.14 -26.12
C LEU A 148 0.98 -12.50 -27.62
N GLU A 149 1.48 -13.68 -27.96
CA GLU A 149 1.44 -14.22 -29.32
C GLU A 149 0.28 -15.21 -29.48
N LEU A 150 -0.54 -14.99 -30.50
CA LEU A 150 -1.64 -15.88 -30.88
C LEU A 150 -1.36 -16.46 -32.26
N THR A 151 -1.59 -17.76 -32.40
CA THR A 151 -1.63 -18.44 -33.70
C THR A 151 -2.93 -18.12 -34.44
N ALA A 152 -3.02 -18.48 -35.72
CA ALA A 152 -4.27 -18.36 -36.47
C ALA A 152 -5.38 -19.20 -35.81
N LYS A 153 -6.52 -18.58 -35.51
CA LYS A 153 -7.63 -19.14 -34.71
C LYS A 153 -7.24 -19.45 -33.26
N GLY A 154 -6.10 -18.94 -32.80
CA GLY A 154 -5.64 -19.04 -31.43
C GLY A 154 -6.53 -18.25 -30.47
N THR A 155 -6.67 -18.77 -29.26
CA THR A 155 -7.47 -18.15 -28.19
C THR A 155 -6.64 -18.03 -26.92
N TRP A 156 -6.62 -16.84 -26.33
CA TRP A 156 -6.15 -16.61 -24.97
C TRP A 156 -7.32 -16.40 -24.01
N VAL A 157 -7.18 -16.89 -22.78
CA VAL A 157 -8.21 -16.77 -21.74
C VAL A 157 -7.58 -16.33 -20.43
N SER A 158 -8.15 -15.28 -19.83
CA SER A 158 -7.95 -14.90 -18.44
C SER A 158 -9.26 -15.11 -17.69
N ALA A 159 -9.23 -15.85 -16.57
CA ALA A 159 -10.42 -16.21 -15.80
C ALA A 159 -10.19 -15.99 -14.31
N TRP A 160 -11.22 -15.47 -13.66
CA TRP A 160 -11.20 -15.01 -12.27
C TRP A 160 -12.48 -15.41 -11.55
N THR A 161 -12.38 -15.72 -10.27
CA THR A 161 -13.51 -15.82 -9.34
C THR A 161 -13.44 -14.65 -8.36
N ILE A 162 -14.58 -14.17 -7.92
CA ILE A 162 -14.72 -13.17 -6.88
C ILE A 162 -15.52 -13.81 -5.77
N ASP A 163 -14.88 -13.93 -4.61
CA ASP A 163 -15.35 -14.71 -3.48
C ASP A 163 -15.34 -13.85 -2.21
N LEU A 164 -16.18 -14.24 -1.25
CA LEU A 164 -16.27 -13.65 0.07
C LEU A 164 -15.52 -14.49 1.09
N TYR A 165 -14.74 -13.82 1.91
CA TYR A 165 -13.92 -14.40 2.95
C TYR A 165 -14.32 -13.82 4.31
N PRO A 166 -14.32 -14.64 5.38
CA PRO A 166 -14.69 -14.18 6.72
C PRO A 166 -13.74 -13.08 7.24
N HIS A 167 -12.51 -13.07 6.77
CA HIS A 167 -11.48 -12.08 7.10
C HIS A 167 -10.33 -12.17 6.10
N ARG A 168 -9.43 -11.19 6.13
CA ARG A 168 -8.31 -11.10 5.20
C ARG A 168 -7.37 -12.30 5.20
N ALA A 169 -7.05 -12.91 6.34
CA ALA A 169 -6.23 -14.14 6.34
C ALA A 169 -6.85 -15.26 5.51
N ALA A 170 -8.19 -15.40 5.54
CA ALA A 170 -8.84 -16.45 4.80
C ALA A 170 -8.69 -16.19 3.29
N ALA A 171 -8.78 -14.92 2.87
CA ALA A 171 -8.48 -14.52 1.50
C ALA A 171 -6.99 -14.77 1.15
N LEU A 172 -6.05 -14.41 2.02
CA LEU A 172 -4.62 -14.64 1.79
C LEU A 172 -4.24 -16.14 1.85
N ALA A 173 -4.98 -16.96 2.58
CA ALA A 173 -4.82 -18.41 2.59
C ALA A 173 -5.27 -19.06 1.26
N SER A 174 -5.98 -18.33 0.39
CA SER A 174 -6.26 -18.79 -0.97
C SER A 174 -5.06 -18.62 -1.90
N LEU A 175 -4.02 -17.90 -1.48
CA LEU A 175 -2.78 -17.80 -2.22
C LEU A 175 -2.06 -19.17 -2.25
N PRO A 176 -1.20 -19.44 -3.25
CA PRO A 176 -0.47 -20.68 -3.32
C PRO A 176 0.35 -20.97 -2.06
N ALA A 177 0.22 -22.20 -1.56
CA ALA A 177 0.86 -22.64 -0.32
C ALA A 177 2.40 -22.61 -0.34
N TRP A 178 3.02 -22.45 -1.51
CA TRP A 178 4.46 -22.29 -1.65
C TRP A 178 4.96 -20.88 -1.31
N LEU A 179 4.07 -19.90 -1.21
CA LEU A 179 4.46 -18.56 -0.79
C LEU A 179 4.95 -18.58 0.67
N PRO A 180 6.01 -17.83 0.98
CA PRO A 180 6.52 -17.79 2.33
C PRO A 180 5.52 -17.14 3.29
N HIS A 181 5.44 -17.70 4.49
CA HIS A 181 4.54 -17.28 5.56
C HIS A 181 4.96 -15.96 6.24
N ARG A 182 6.19 -15.50 5.97
CA ARG A 182 6.75 -14.22 6.42
C ARG A 182 7.40 -13.51 5.24
N LEU A 183 7.12 -12.22 5.13
CA LEU A 183 7.71 -11.34 4.12
C LEU A 183 8.88 -10.52 4.67
N GLU A 184 8.98 -10.45 6.00
CA GLU A 184 10.14 -9.94 6.73
C GLU A 184 11.02 -11.11 7.14
N VAL A 185 12.28 -11.04 6.71
CA VAL A 185 13.30 -12.05 7.01
C VAL A 185 14.45 -11.30 7.68
N PRO A 186 14.88 -11.68 8.88
CA PRO A 186 16.09 -11.12 9.48
C PRO A 186 17.27 -11.31 8.52
N ALA A 187 18.17 -10.32 8.46
CA ALA A 187 19.40 -10.44 7.69
C ALA A 187 20.14 -11.76 8.01
N GLY A 188 20.48 -12.54 6.98
CA GLY A 188 21.13 -13.85 7.11
C GLY A 188 20.20 -15.05 7.38
N GLU A 189 18.88 -14.86 7.45
CA GLU A 189 17.93 -15.97 7.47
C GLU A 189 17.51 -16.42 6.06
N GLN A 190 17.23 -17.72 5.92
CA GLN A 190 16.84 -18.32 4.65
C GLN A 190 15.32 -18.46 4.52
N VAL A 191 14.81 -18.22 3.31
CA VAL A 191 13.40 -18.40 2.94
C VAL A 191 13.23 -19.65 2.10
N SER A 192 12.29 -20.51 2.48
CA SER A 192 11.96 -21.70 1.71
C SER A 192 10.85 -21.44 0.68
N ILE A 193 11.08 -21.88 -0.56
CA ILE A 193 10.10 -21.96 -1.65
C ILE A 193 9.92 -23.45 -1.98
N PRO A 194 8.89 -24.12 -1.43
CA PRO A 194 8.73 -25.57 -1.51
C PRO A 194 8.11 -26.02 -2.85
N LEU A 195 8.79 -25.71 -3.95
CA LEU A 195 8.43 -26.11 -5.31
C LEU A 195 9.60 -26.83 -5.99
N PRO A 196 9.69 -28.16 -5.90
CA PRO A 196 10.82 -28.92 -6.44
C PRO A 196 10.90 -28.87 -7.98
N ASP A 197 9.76 -28.70 -8.66
CA ASP A 197 9.67 -28.65 -10.12
C ASP A 197 9.75 -27.21 -10.68
N ALA A 198 9.93 -26.20 -9.82
CA ALA A 198 10.06 -24.82 -10.24
C ALA A 198 11.50 -24.33 -10.12
N ALA A 199 11.95 -23.56 -11.11
CA ALA A 199 13.19 -22.83 -11.04
C ALA A 199 12.95 -21.50 -10.31
N VAL A 200 13.78 -21.22 -9.30
CA VAL A 200 13.86 -19.92 -8.64
C VAL A 200 15.10 -19.19 -9.10
N SER A 201 14.97 -17.93 -9.48
CA SER A 201 16.08 -17.08 -9.92
C SER A 201 15.94 -15.66 -9.36
N GLY A 202 17.04 -15.00 -9.01
CA GLY A 202 17.02 -13.62 -8.50
C GLY A 202 18.35 -13.17 -7.91
N PRO A 203 18.44 -11.93 -7.39
CA PRO A 203 19.63 -11.40 -6.74
C PRO A 203 19.74 -12.01 -5.33
N GLY A 204 20.60 -13.01 -5.18
CA GLY A 204 20.80 -13.72 -3.92
C GLY A 204 21.41 -15.09 -4.12
N GLN A 205 21.69 -15.78 -3.01
CA GLN A 205 22.05 -17.18 -3.03
C GLN A 205 20.78 -18.03 -3.13
N VAL A 206 20.67 -18.81 -4.20
CA VAL A 206 19.59 -19.78 -4.38
C VAL A 206 20.18 -21.18 -4.33
N LEU A 207 19.84 -21.92 -3.28
CA LEU A 207 20.18 -23.32 -3.12
C LEU A 207 18.95 -24.15 -3.47
N THR A 208 19.08 -25.12 -4.37
CA THR A 208 17.95 -25.96 -4.79
C THR A 208 18.23 -27.41 -4.42
N ASP A 209 17.24 -28.05 -3.80
CA ASP A 209 17.25 -29.46 -3.42
C ASP A 209 15.94 -30.16 -3.85
N GLU A 210 15.77 -31.41 -3.42
CA GLU A 210 14.57 -32.22 -3.71
C GLU A 210 13.27 -31.70 -3.07
N ARG A 211 13.36 -30.73 -2.15
CA ARG A 211 12.21 -30.12 -1.46
C ARG A 211 11.83 -28.77 -2.05
N GLY A 212 12.68 -28.18 -2.89
CA GLY A 212 12.46 -26.88 -3.52
C GLY A 212 13.71 -26.00 -3.46
N SER A 213 13.51 -24.70 -3.34
CA SER A 213 14.62 -23.74 -3.24
C SER A 213 14.66 -23.07 -1.86
N LEU A 214 15.88 -22.85 -1.36
CA LEU A 214 16.20 -21.98 -0.25
C LEU A 214 16.85 -20.71 -0.81
N VAL A 215 16.32 -19.57 -0.39
CA VAL A 215 16.73 -18.26 -0.87
C VAL A 215 17.26 -17.45 0.29
N GLU A 216 18.43 -16.85 0.09
CA GLU A 216 19.06 -15.92 1.01
C GLU A 216 19.58 -14.73 0.22
N ALA A 217 19.45 -13.53 0.78
CA ALA A 217 19.98 -12.34 0.14
C ALA A 217 20.51 -11.36 1.19
N GLU A 218 21.37 -10.46 0.73
CA GLU A 218 21.83 -9.33 1.53
C GLU A 218 20.63 -8.47 1.97
N PRO A 219 20.78 -7.63 3.01
CA PRO A 219 19.72 -6.74 3.44
C PRO A 219 19.17 -5.86 2.31
N GLY A 220 17.85 -5.77 2.22
CA GLY A 220 17.14 -5.06 1.15
C GLY A 220 15.99 -5.87 0.53
N ILE A 221 15.35 -5.28 -0.47
CA ILE A 221 14.33 -5.94 -1.28
C ILE A 221 14.95 -6.61 -2.49
N HIS A 222 14.59 -7.88 -2.66
CA HIS A 222 15.03 -8.70 -3.78
C HIS A 222 13.82 -9.26 -4.51
N ARG A 223 13.86 -9.19 -5.84
CA ARG A 223 12.83 -9.77 -6.69
C ARG A 223 13.34 -11.09 -7.26
N PHE A 224 12.63 -12.16 -6.92
CA PHE A 224 12.84 -13.49 -7.45
C PHE A 224 11.78 -13.80 -8.49
N THR A 225 12.14 -14.58 -9.50
CA THR A 225 11.21 -15.19 -10.45
C THR A 225 11.11 -16.67 -10.12
N VAL A 226 9.88 -17.15 -9.99
CA VAL A 226 9.53 -18.56 -9.75
C VAL A 226 8.80 -19.06 -10.99
N ALA A 227 9.45 -19.94 -11.75
CA ALA A 227 8.95 -20.44 -13.02
C ALA A 227 8.96 -21.98 -13.04
N GLY A 228 7.81 -22.59 -13.32
CA GLY A 228 7.62 -24.03 -13.35
C GLY A 228 6.25 -24.44 -13.92
N PRO A 229 5.90 -25.74 -13.89
CA PRO A 229 4.61 -26.21 -14.38
C PRO A 229 3.43 -25.53 -13.66
N GLY A 230 2.67 -24.71 -14.40
CA GLY A 230 1.52 -23.97 -13.84
C GLY A 230 1.87 -22.76 -12.96
N VAL A 231 3.15 -22.48 -12.77
CA VAL A 231 3.64 -21.36 -11.97
C VAL A 231 4.51 -20.47 -12.84
N ASP A 232 4.07 -19.24 -13.02
CA ASP A 232 4.91 -18.16 -13.51
C ASP A 232 4.59 -16.98 -12.61
N ALA A 233 5.50 -16.64 -11.71
CA ALA A 233 5.28 -15.63 -10.69
C ALA A 233 6.59 -14.88 -10.39
N GLN A 234 6.46 -13.62 -9.98
CA GLN A 234 7.55 -12.93 -9.30
C GLN A 234 7.27 -12.95 -7.80
N LEU A 235 8.31 -12.80 -7.00
CA LEU A 235 8.23 -12.79 -5.55
C LEU A 235 9.19 -11.72 -5.06
N GLN A 236 8.69 -10.73 -4.35
CA GLN A 236 9.51 -9.73 -3.69
C GLN A 236 9.63 -10.07 -2.20
N LEU A 237 10.87 -10.27 -1.75
CA LEU A 237 11.19 -10.57 -0.36
C LEU A 237 12.05 -9.45 0.23
N ALA A 238 11.85 -9.15 1.51
CA ALA A 238 12.60 -8.12 2.23
C ALA A 238 13.45 -8.77 3.33
N TRP A 239 14.78 -8.58 3.23
CA TRP A 239 15.70 -8.85 4.33
C TRP A 239 15.92 -7.57 5.11
N ALA A 240 15.42 -7.52 6.35
CA ALA A 240 15.45 -6.31 7.16
C ALA A 240 16.78 -6.18 7.92
N GLU A 241 17.43 -5.03 7.77
CA GLU A 241 18.64 -4.65 8.50
C GLU A 241 18.35 -3.88 9.80
N SER A 242 17.08 -3.54 10.06
CA SER A 242 16.54 -2.56 11.03
C SER A 242 16.29 -1.15 10.45
N LEU A 243 15.12 -0.58 10.78
CA LEU A 243 14.74 0.80 10.45
C LEU A 243 15.75 1.79 11.06
N THR A 244 16.23 1.48 12.27
CA THR A 244 17.21 2.29 13.01
C THR A 244 18.52 2.45 12.26
N ASP A 245 19.07 1.35 11.69
CA ASP A 245 20.35 1.39 10.97
C ASP A 245 20.24 2.13 9.64
N LEU A 246 19.12 1.93 8.92
CA LEU A 246 18.81 2.67 7.69
C LEU A 246 18.74 4.17 7.97
N ALA A 247 17.97 4.58 8.99
CA ALA A 247 17.81 5.97 9.37
C ALA A 247 19.12 6.58 9.86
N ALA A 248 19.92 5.87 10.67
CA ALA A 248 21.22 6.34 11.15
C ALA A 248 22.23 6.56 10.01
N ARG A 249 22.26 5.68 9.00
CA ARG A 249 23.08 5.90 7.78
C ARG A 249 22.61 7.12 7.01
N ARG A 250 21.30 7.25 6.78
CA ARG A 250 20.72 8.39 6.05
C ARG A 250 21.01 9.71 6.76
N ALA A 251 20.81 9.74 8.08
CA ALA A 251 21.08 10.91 8.92
C ALA A 251 22.55 11.34 8.85
N ARG A 252 23.52 10.40 8.87
CA ARG A 252 24.95 10.71 8.70
C ARG A 252 25.26 11.37 7.37
N THR A 253 24.67 10.87 6.28
CA THR A 253 24.83 11.50 4.96
C THR A 253 24.26 12.91 4.95
N ILE A 254 23.06 13.10 5.51
CA ILE A 254 22.38 14.41 5.56
C ILE A 254 23.15 15.41 6.40
N ALA A 255 23.61 15.02 7.59
CA ALA A 255 24.34 15.87 8.51
C ALA A 255 25.71 16.37 7.97
N GLY A 256 26.22 15.76 6.88
CA GLY A 256 27.40 16.22 6.15
C GLY A 256 27.11 17.26 5.05
N MET A 257 25.83 17.52 4.74
CA MET A 257 25.40 18.49 3.74
C MET A 257 25.14 19.89 4.34
N ASP A 258 24.95 20.91 3.49
CA ASP A 258 24.53 22.25 3.93
C ASP A 258 23.07 22.23 4.46
N PRO A 259 22.81 22.55 5.74
CA PRO A 259 21.47 22.52 6.31
C PRO A 259 20.49 23.48 5.62
N ARG A 260 20.95 24.56 5.00
CA ARG A 260 20.07 25.58 4.38
C ARG A 260 19.34 25.07 3.14
N GLY A 261 19.87 24.02 2.50
CA GLY A 261 19.26 23.35 1.35
C GLY A 261 18.35 22.18 1.72
N ALA A 262 18.32 21.80 3.00
CA ALA A 262 17.61 20.59 3.44
C ALA A 262 16.09 20.83 3.52
N ASP A 263 15.33 19.82 3.10
CA ASP A 263 13.88 19.82 3.24
C ASP A 263 13.45 19.42 4.69
N PRO A 264 12.16 19.61 5.05
CA PRO A 264 11.68 19.28 6.39
C PRO A 264 11.80 17.79 6.77
N ALA A 265 11.75 16.87 5.79
CA ALA A 265 11.88 15.45 6.05
C ALA A 265 13.32 15.10 6.41
N GLN A 266 14.28 15.67 5.70
CA GLN A 266 15.71 15.52 5.99
C GLN A 266 16.07 16.06 7.38
N ALA A 267 15.53 17.23 7.74
CA ALA A 267 15.69 17.78 9.08
C ALA A 267 15.07 16.89 10.17
N SER A 268 13.90 16.28 9.90
CA SER A 268 13.26 15.31 10.82
C SER A 268 14.13 14.10 11.09
N VAL A 269 14.71 13.51 10.04
CA VAL A 269 15.61 12.33 10.16
C VAL A 269 16.82 12.66 11.02
N VAL A 270 17.42 13.84 10.87
CA VAL A 270 18.55 14.29 11.71
C VAL A 270 18.11 14.57 13.15
N ALA A 271 16.95 15.21 13.37
CA ALA A 271 16.41 15.47 14.69
C ALA A 271 16.15 14.16 15.46
N TRP A 272 15.49 13.19 14.81
CA TRP A 272 15.30 11.84 15.35
C TRP A 272 16.64 11.21 15.74
N ALA A 273 17.63 11.23 14.85
CA ALA A 273 18.93 10.60 15.10
C ALA A 273 19.70 11.26 16.26
N GLY A 274 19.50 12.55 16.49
CA GLY A 274 20.02 13.25 17.66
C GLY A 274 19.35 12.80 18.96
N THR A 275 18.02 12.63 18.95
CA THR A 275 17.25 12.17 20.12
C THR A 275 17.47 10.69 20.46
N SER A 276 17.72 9.85 19.44
CA SER A 276 17.96 8.41 19.61
C SER A 276 19.44 8.05 19.82
N HIS A 277 20.32 9.05 19.93
CA HIS A 277 21.77 8.89 20.05
C HIS A 277 22.44 8.13 18.87
N ALA A 278 21.78 8.06 17.72
CA ALA A 278 22.33 7.50 16.49
C ALA A 278 23.34 8.44 15.79
N LEU A 279 23.33 9.72 16.16
CA LEU A 279 24.31 10.73 15.77
C LEU A 279 24.86 11.46 17.02
N PRO A 280 26.12 11.98 16.97
CA PRO A 280 26.62 12.89 17.99
C PRO A 280 25.67 14.09 18.17
N HIS A 281 25.30 14.37 19.41
CA HIS A 281 24.28 15.37 19.74
C HIS A 281 24.65 16.78 19.26
N ASP A 282 25.92 17.16 19.36
CA ASP A 282 26.45 18.44 18.90
C ASP A 282 26.30 18.61 17.38
N GLN A 283 26.57 17.54 16.62
CA GLN A 283 26.43 17.54 15.17
C GLN A 283 24.97 17.69 14.75
N ALA A 284 24.07 16.92 15.36
CA ALA A 284 22.64 16.98 15.07
C ALA A 284 22.03 18.33 15.48
N ALA A 285 22.33 18.82 16.68
CA ALA A 285 21.83 20.10 17.20
C ALA A 285 22.27 21.28 16.33
N ARG A 286 23.54 21.30 15.89
CA ARG A 286 24.04 22.34 14.98
C ARG A 286 23.31 22.32 13.65
N PHE A 287 23.09 21.14 13.06
CA PHE A 287 22.38 20.99 11.79
C PHE A 287 20.95 21.53 11.90
N VAL A 288 20.21 21.03 12.90
CA VAL A 288 18.79 21.35 13.10
C VAL A 288 18.60 22.83 13.47
N THR A 289 19.54 23.42 14.22
CA THR A 289 19.51 24.87 14.54
C THR A 289 19.64 25.74 13.29
N VAL A 290 20.65 25.48 12.45
CA VAL A 290 20.86 26.26 11.22
C VAL A 290 19.68 26.13 10.27
N TRP A 291 19.12 24.92 10.14
CA TRP A 291 17.93 24.69 9.33
C TRP A 291 16.70 25.45 9.87
N SER A 292 16.51 25.46 11.19
CA SER A 292 15.38 26.13 11.84
C SER A 292 15.45 27.65 11.71
N ASP A 293 16.63 28.24 11.90
CA ASP A 293 16.84 29.68 11.73
C ASP A 293 16.53 30.09 10.28
N GLU A 294 16.99 29.33 9.29
CA GLU A 294 16.69 29.59 7.87
C GLU A 294 15.19 29.46 7.54
N LEU A 295 14.46 28.56 8.20
CA LEU A 295 13.02 28.43 8.03
C LEU A 295 12.27 29.61 8.65
N LEU A 296 12.64 30.03 9.86
CA LEU A 296 11.97 31.09 10.61
C LEU A 296 12.28 32.49 10.05
N ASP A 297 13.47 32.71 9.49
CA ASP A 297 13.89 34.00 8.92
C ASP A 297 13.21 34.31 7.57
N ARG A 298 12.56 33.33 6.92
CA ARG A 298 11.88 33.50 5.63
C ARG A 298 10.38 33.79 5.81
N PRO A 299 9.93 35.06 5.73
CA PRO A 299 8.52 35.40 5.92
C PRO A 299 7.62 34.73 4.86
N GLY A 300 6.52 34.11 5.32
CA GLY A 300 5.48 33.53 4.46
C GLY A 300 5.65 32.06 4.09
N ARG A 301 6.73 31.39 4.51
CA ARG A 301 6.89 29.94 4.34
C ARG A 301 6.17 29.21 5.47
N THR A 302 5.01 28.62 5.19
CA THR A 302 4.32 27.74 6.15
C THR A 302 5.11 26.45 6.35
N ALA A 303 5.26 26.02 7.60
CA ALA A 303 5.87 24.72 7.90
C ALA A 303 5.11 23.57 7.22
N ASP A 304 5.84 22.59 6.70
CA ASP A 304 5.32 21.25 6.45
C ASP A 304 5.14 20.54 7.80
N PRO A 305 4.18 19.62 7.98
CA PRO A 305 4.10 18.84 9.20
C PRO A 305 5.43 18.22 9.66
N LEU A 306 6.26 17.76 8.71
CA LEU A 306 7.61 17.23 8.96
C LEU A 306 8.55 18.26 9.57
N GLY A 307 8.31 19.56 9.37
CA GLY A 307 9.13 20.60 9.97
C GLY A 307 8.95 20.76 11.48
N ILE A 308 7.87 20.25 12.08
CA ILE A 308 7.55 20.52 13.48
C ILE A 308 8.51 19.81 14.45
N ALA A 309 8.80 18.53 14.21
CA ALA A 309 9.73 17.77 15.06
C ALA A 309 11.14 18.40 15.13
N PRO A 310 11.80 18.75 13.99
CA PRO A 310 13.08 19.44 14.04
C PRO A 310 12.98 20.84 14.66
N LEU A 311 11.89 21.60 14.45
CA LEU A 311 11.72 22.90 15.11
C LEU A 311 11.73 22.78 16.64
N LEU A 312 10.99 21.81 17.19
CA LEU A 312 10.94 21.53 18.63
C LEU A 312 12.31 21.05 19.16
N ALA A 313 12.97 20.16 18.40
CA ALA A 313 14.32 19.72 18.74
C ALA A 313 15.33 20.88 18.76
N SER A 314 15.19 21.87 17.87
CA SER A 314 16.03 23.08 17.83
C SER A 314 15.72 24.06 18.96
N ALA A 315 14.48 24.06 19.43
CA ALA A 315 14.02 24.95 20.48
C ALA A 315 14.56 24.53 21.85
N GLY A 316 14.60 23.22 22.12
CA GLY A 316 14.96 22.72 23.45
C GLY A 316 14.10 23.38 24.52
N ASP A 317 14.75 24.06 25.47
CA ASP A 317 14.09 24.80 26.55
C ASP A 317 13.94 26.32 26.28
N ASP A 318 14.30 26.81 25.09
CA ASP A 318 14.20 28.23 24.73
C ASP A 318 12.73 28.64 24.52
N PRO A 319 12.15 29.50 25.38
CA PRO A 319 10.74 29.88 25.29
C PRO A 319 10.38 30.61 23.99
N ALA A 320 11.30 31.41 23.43
CA ALA A 320 11.04 32.17 22.21
C ALA A 320 10.96 31.24 21.00
N ARG A 321 11.86 30.25 20.92
CA ARG A 321 11.84 29.24 19.86
C ARG A 321 10.68 28.27 20.00
N LEU A 322 10.32 27.89 21.23
CA LEU A 322 9.12 27.08 21.49
C LEU A 322 7.83 27.81 21.08
N SER A 323 7.74 29.11 21.35
CA SER A 323 6.61 29.94 20.88
C SER A 323 6.55 29.98 19.35
N ALA A 324 7.69 30.17 18.67
CA ALA A 324 7.72 30.16 17.21
C ALA A 324 7.32 28.79 16.62
N ALA A 325 7.72 27.68 17.27
CA ALA A 325 7.29 26.33 16.88
C ALA A 325 5.77 26.14 17.08
N ALA A 326 5.21 26.66 18.17
CA ALA A 326 3.76 26.63 18.43
C ALA A 326 2.98 27.44 17.38
N ASP A 327 3.48 28.61 16.97
CA ASP A 327 2.88 29.42 15.90
C ASP A 327 2.88 28.67 14.56
N GLN A 328 3.99 28.01 14.22
CA GLN A 328 4.07 27.18 13.00
C GLN A 328 3.11 25.98 13.06
N LEU A 329 2.99 25.35 14.22
CA LEU A 329 2.04 24.25 14.42
C LEU A 329 0.59 24.71 14.24
N GLY A 330 0.24 25.88 14.77
CA GLY A 330 -1.10 26.47 14.64
C GLY A 330 -1.44 26.93 13.22
N ALA A 331 -0.42 27.17 12.38
CA ALA A 331 -0.59 27.56 10.98
C ALA A 331 -0.77 26.37 10.01
N LEU A 332 -0.60 25.12 10.49
CA LEU A 332 -0.75 23.95 9.63
C LEU A 332 -2.18 23.78 9.12
N ARG A 333 -2.30 23.42 7.84
CA ARG A 333 -3.58 23.07 7.23
C ARG A 333 -4.05 21.71 7.74
N ALA A 334 -5.35 21.60 8.05
CA ALA A 334 -5.98 20.35 8.48
C ALA A 334 -5.64 19.21 7.51
N SER A 335 -4.98 18.18 8.04
CA SER A 335 -4.52 17.01 7.30
C SER A 335 -4.03 15.95 8.29
N PRO A 336 -3.92 14.67 7.88
CA PRO A 336 -3.41 13.63 8.76
C PRO A 336 -2.01 13.90 9.28
N GLY A 337 -1.12 14.39 8.41
CA GLY A 337 0.24 14.75 8.80
C GLY A 337 0.27 15.88 9.82
N ALA A 338 -0.57 16.92 9.65
CA ALA A 338 -0.64 18.03 10.61
C ALA A 338 -1.15 17.58 11.98
N LEU A 339 -2.11 16.65 12.01
CA LEU A 339 -2.64 16.11 13.27
C LEU A 339 -1.64 15.17 13.96
N LEU A 340 -0.86 14.39 13.20
CA LEU A 340 0.27 13.60 13.72
C LEU A 340 1.35 14.52 14.33
N ALA A 341 1.74 15.57 13.61
CA ALA A 341 2.68 16.56 14.12
C ALA A 341 2.17 17.23 15.41
N TRP A 342 0.87 17.55 15.47
CA TRP A 342 0.23 18.10 16.66
C TRP A 342 0.23 17.11 17.84
N LEU A 343 -0.08 15.84 17.60
CA LEU A 343 -0.06 14.78 18.62
C LEU A 343 1.32 14.61 19.26
N ALA A 344 2.39 14.71 18.47
CA ALA A 344 3.76 14.66 18.96
C ALA A 344 4.19 15.95 19.67
N ALA A 345 3.77 17.11 19.16
CA ALA A 345 4.22 18.42 19.64
C ALA A 345 3.49 18.94 20.88
N ALA A 346 2.17 18.72 20.96
CA ALA A 346 1.34 19.30 22.01
C ALA A 346 1.75 18.88 23.44
N PRO A 347 2.15 17.61 23.70
CA PRO A 347 2.67 17.22 25.01
C PRO A 347 3.97 17.93 25.36
N ALA A 348 4.88 18.12 24.40
CA ALA A 348 6.16 18.82 24.62
C ALA A 348 5.93 20.30 24.95
N LEU A 349 5.07 20.98 24.20
CA LEU A 349 4.69 22.38 24.47
C LEU A 349 4.04 22.54 25.85
N SER A 350 3.10 21.65 26.18
CA SER A 350 2.42 21.65 27.49
C SER A 350 3.41 21.41 28.63
N GLY A 351 4.36 20.46 28.46
CA GLY A 351 5.42 20.18 29.42
C GLY A 351 6.35 21.37 29.67
N ALA A 352 6.55 22.22 28.66
CA ALA A 352 7.28 23.48 28.77
C ALA A 352 6.45 24.66 29.31
N GLY A 353 5.18 24.43 29.69
CA GLY A 353 4.30 25.46 30.24
C GLY A 353 3.65 26.37 29.19
N LEU A 354 3.67 25.98 27.90
CA LEU A 354 2.99 26.70 26.82
C LEU A 354 1.66 26.02 26.49
N GLU A 355 0.63 26.83 26.22
CA GLU A 355 -0.66 26.31 25.74
C GLU A 355 -0.53 25.91 24.27
N PRO A 356 -0.72 24.62 23.91
CA PRO A 356 -0.65 24.20 22.51
C PRO A 356 -1.83 24.78 21.72
N PRO A 357 -1.64 25.09 20.42
CA PRO A 357 -2.73 25.54 19.55
C PRO A 357 -3.82 24.46 19.42
N ALA A 358 -4.99 24.85 18.92
CA ALA A 358 -6.07 23.89 18.66
C ALA A 358 -5.64 22.83 17.61
N PRO A 359 -6.08 21.57 17.74
CA PRO A 359 -5.70 20.51 16.81
C PRO A 359 -6.27 20.77 15.40
N PRO A 360 -5.47 20.58 14.34
CA PRO A 360 -5.91 20.80 12.96
C PRO A 360 -6.70 19.58 12.44
N VAL A 361 -7.99 19.51 12.80
CA VAL A 361 -8.86 18.36 12.53
C VAL A 361 -9.59 18.52 11.18
N ASP A 362 -9.33 17.60 10.25
CA ASP A 362 -10.22 17.32 9.11
C ASP A 362 -11.17 16.19 9.49
N ARG A 363 -12.49 16.42 9.40
CA ARG A 363 -13.50 15.43 9.80
C ARG A 363 -13.88 14.49 8.66
N ASP A 364 -13.59 14.87 7.42
CA ASP A 364 -13.94 14.08 6.25
C ASP A 364 -12.84 13.03 5.94
N ASP A 365 -11.60 13.26 6.42
CA ASP A 365 -10.49 12.32 6.29
C ASP A 365 -10.55 11.18 7.34
N PRO A 366 -10.55 9.90 6.92
CA PRO A 366 -10.56 8.75 7.84
C PRO A 366 -9.35 8.68 8.79
N LEU A 367 -8.15 9.02 8.32
CA LEU A 367 -6.92 8.98 9.11
C LEU A 367 -6.92 10.10 10.18
N CYS A 368 -7.41 11.31 9.85
CA CYS A 368 -7.62 12.36 10.83
C CYS A 368 -8.60 11.96 11.95
N ARG A 369 -9.67 11.23 11.60
CA ARG A 369 -10.64 10.76 12.60
C ARG A 369 -10.03 9.72 13.55
N VAL A 370 -9.21 8.80 13.04
CA VAL A 370 -8.47 7.83 13.87
C VAL A 370 -7.49 8.54 14.81
N LEU A 371 -6.66 9.44 14.28
CA LEU A 371 -5.73 10.24 15.07
C LEU A 371 -6.44 11.08 16.14
N SER A 372 -7.61 11.64 15.82
CA SER A 372 -8.44 12.37 16.78
C SER A 372 -9.00 11.46 17.87
N ALA A 373 -9.25 10.19 17.60
CA ALA A 373 -9.66 9.21 18.59
C ALA A 373 -8.49 8.80 19.49
N THR A 374 -7.30 8.61 18.92
CA THR A 374 -6.04 8.41 19.65
C THR A 374 -5.76 9.58 20.59
N ALA A 375 -5.82 10.82 20.11
CA ALA A 375 -5.64 12.04 20.91
C ALA A 375 -6.57 12.07 22.13
N ARG A 376 -7.80 11.60 21.96
CA ARG A 376 -8.84 11.58 22.98
C ARG A 376 -8.83 10.31 23.83
N HIS A 377 -7.86 9.41 23.63
CA HIS A 377 -7.76 8.13 24.34
C HIS A 377 -9.08 7.34 24.29
N ALA A 378 -9.69 7.25 23.11
CA ALA A 378 -10.99 6.62 22.94
C ALA A 378 -10.99 5.16 23.45
N PRO A 379 -12.05 4.73 24.17
CA PRO A 379 -12.10 3.41 24.81
C PRO A 379 -12.39 2.26 23.84
N ARG A 380 -12.73 2.55 22.57
CA ARG A 380 -13.05 1.57 21.54
C ARG A 380 -12.38 1.94 20.23
N ILE A 381 -12.12 0.93 19.40
CA ILE A 381 -11.60 1.10 18.05
C ILE A 381 -12.65 1.83 17.19
N PRO A 382 -12.30 2.97 16.56
CA PRO A 382 -13.16 3.60 15.55
C PRO A 382 -13.31 2.72 14.31
N ASP A 383 -14.49 2.71 13.69
CA ASP A 383 -14.72 1.90 12.49
C ASP A 383 -13.78 2.29 11.33
N GLU A 384 -13.29 3.54 11.34
CA GLU A 384 -12.34 4.05 10.36
C GLU A 384 -10.96 3.37 10.42
N VAL A 385 -10.56 2.78 11.56
CA VAL A 385 -9.29 2.03 11.69
C VAL A 385 -9.29 0.84 10.73
N TRP A 386 -10.44 0.20 10.52
CA TRP A 386 -10.58 -0.91 9.58
C TRP A 386 -10.39 -0.46 8.13
N GLY A 387 -10.64 0.82 7.81
CA GLY A 387 -10.30 1.42 6.52
C GLY A 387 -8.81 1.72 6.34
N LEU A 388 -8.04 1.84 7.43
CA LEU A 388 -6.59 2.06 7.40
C LEU A 388 -5.79 0.76 7.29
N LEU A 389 -6.27 -0.33 7.91
CA LEU A 389 -5.62 -1.64 7.85
C LEU A 389 -5.29 -2.06 6.40
N PRO A 390 -6.18 -1.94 5.40
CA PRO A 390 -5.83 -2.24 4.01
C PRO A 390 -4.59 -1.52 3.46
N ARG A 391 -4.28 -0.31 3.94
CA ARG A 391 -3.09 0.47 3.56
C ARG A 391 -1.80 -0.13 4.12
N LEU A 392 -1.89 -0.77 5.28
CA LEU A 392 -0.77 -1.43 5.98
C LEU A 392 -0.57 -2.85 5.51
N HIS A 393 -1.66 -3.59 5.34
CA HIS A 393 -1.65 -4.99 4.96
C HIS A 393 -1.29 -5.20 3.48
N SER A 394 -0.50 -4.32 2.85
CA SER A 394 -0.10 -4.46 1.45
C SER A 394 0.39 -5.87 1.11
N GLY A 395 0.94 -6.62 2.08
CA GLY A 395 0.75 -8.06 2.41
C GLY A 395 0.95 -9.12 1.31
N LEU A 396 1.11 -8.66 0.09
CA LEU A 396 1.41 -9.39 -1.10
C LEU A 396 2.86 -9.03 -1.43
N PRO A 397 3.67 -10.00 -1.89
CA PRO A 397 5.11 -9.87 -2.05
C PRO A 397 5.46 -9.01 -3.29
N TRP A 398 4.92 -7.79 -3.41
CA TRP A 398 5.17 -6.86 -4.51
C TRP A 398 5.55 -5.47 -3.97
N PRO A 399 6.28 -4.63 -4.73
CA PRO A 399 6.51 -3.26 -4.35
C PRO A 399 5.20 -2.49 -4.49
N MET A 400 4.82 -1.77 -3.45
CA MET A 400 3.75 -0.79 -3.56
C MET A 400 4.21 0.35 -4.45
N PRO A 401 3.30 0.98 -5.20
CA PRO A 401 3.63 2.18 -5.94
C PRO A 401 4.19 3.26 -5.01
N ALA A 402 5.26 3.94 -5.41
CA ALA A 402 5.97 4.90 -4.57
C ALA A 402 5.06 6.01 -4.04
N GLU A 403 4.04 6.40 -4.82
CA GLU A 403 3.05 7.39 -4.44
C GLU A 403 2.18 6.99 -3.24
N ARG A 404 2.16 5.71 -2.86
CA ARG A 404 1.40 5.20 -1.71
C ARG A 404 2.27 4.94 -0.48
N TRP A 405 3.59 5.02 -0.60
CA TRP A 405 4.50 4.73 0.52
C TRP A 405 4.30 5.69 1.69
N ALA A 406 4.14 6.98 1.41
CA ALA A 406 3.91 7.99 2.43
C ALA A 406 2.58 7.76 3.17
N ASP A 407 1.51 7.39 2.46
CA ASP A 407 0.21 7.08 3.08
C ASP A 407 0.30 5.84 3.97
N ALA A 408 0.99 4.79 3.53
CA ALA A 408 1.21 3.59 4.32
C ALA A 408 2.08 3.89 5.56
N ALA A 409 3.15 4.69 5.41
CA ALA A 409 4.00 5.11 6.52
C ALA A 409 3.24 5.95 7.56
N MET A 410 2.40 6.89 7.11
CA MET A 410 1.53 7.67 8.00
C MET A 410 0.51 6.77 8.72
N CYS A 411 0.00 5.73 8.07
CA CYS A 411 -0.88 4.76 8.72
C CYS A 411 -0.12 3.93 9.76
N CYS A 412 1.13 3.54 9.50
CA CYS A 412 1.96 2.82 10.48
C CYS A 412 2.09 3.70 11.71
N ALA A 413 2.56 4.95 11.53
CA ALA A 413 2.72 5.90 12.61
C ALA A 413 1.44 6.14 13.41
N ALA A 414 0.29 6.26 12.73
CA ALA A 414 -0.98 6.43 13.42
C ALA A 414 -1.39 5.22 14.27
N LEU A 415 -1.10 4.00 13.81
CA LEU A 415 -1.42 2.77 14.55
C LEU A 415 -0.41 2.44 15.63
N ASP A 416 0.87 2.80 15.46
CA ASP A 416 1.87 2.69 16.54
C ASP A 416 1.52 3.62 17.71
N LEU A 417 0.99 4.81 17.43
CA LEU A 417 0.49 5.76 18.43
C LEU A 417 -0.83 5.33 19.08
N ALA A 418 -1.49 4.27 18.57
CA ALA A 418 -2.77 3.84 19.12
C ALA A 418 -2.63 3.33 20.56
N PRO A 419 -3.65 3.55 21.43
CA PRO A 419 -3.65 2.99 22.78
C PRO A 419 -3.53 1.46 22.77
N ALA A 420 -2.67 0.91 23.63
CA ALA A 420 -2.39 -0.53 23.73
C ALA A 420 -3.62 -1.43 24.01
N GLY A 421 -4.77 -0.85 24.38
CA GLY A 421 -6.02 -1.55 24.64
C GLY A 421 -6.95 -1.73 23.43
N TRP A 422 -6.54 -1.32 22.23
CA TRP A 422 -7.34 -1.54 21.02
C TRP A 422 -7.29 -3.03 20.61
N ASP A 423 -8.40 -3.75 20.79
CA ASP A 423 -8.55 -5.18 20.43
C ASP A 423 -8.80 -5.40 18.93
N ILE A 424 -7.77 -5.15 18.12
CA ILE A 424 -7.82 -5.35 16.66
C ILE A 424 -7.79 -6.85 16.31
N SER A 425 -7.18 -7.66 17.19
CA SER A 425 -7.00 -9.10 17.03
C SER A 425 -8.29 -9.91 16.91
N THR A 426 -9.41 -9.45 17.47
CA THR A 426 -10.69 -10.17 17.33
C THR A 426 -11.19 -10.26 15.90
N ARG A 427 -10.77 -9.35 15.02
CA ARG A 427 -11.15 -9.33 13.60
C ARG A 427 -10.03 -9.77 12.68
N MET A 428 -8.81 -9.95 13.21
CA MET A 428 -7.61 -10.20 12.42
C MET A 428 -6.84 -11.43 12.90
N PRO A 429 -6.32 -12.23 11.96
CA PRO A 429 -5.51 -13.42 12.23
C PRO A 429 -4.13 -13.13 12.85
N TRP A 430 -3.65 -11.88 12.74
CA TRP A 430 -2.31 -11.43 13.14
C TRP A 430 -2.44 -10.35 14.20
N SER A 431 -1.42 -10.22 15.05
CA SER A 431 -1.35 -9.11 15.98
C SER A 431 -1.07 -7.80 15.23
N LEU A 432 -1.62 -6.69 15.73
CA LEU A 432 -1.34 -5.36 15.17
C LEU A 432 0.18 -5.05 15.15
N PRO A 433 0.96 -5.34 16.22
CA PRO A 433 2.41 -5.13 16.18
C PRO A 433 3.13 -5.87 15.05
N ASP A 434 2.80 -7.15 14.83
CA ASP A 434 3.42 -7.95 13.76
C ASP A 434 3.11 -7.37 12.38
N LEU A 435 1.89 -6.85 12.21
CA LEU A 435 1.50 -6.20 10.99
C LEU A 435 2.34 -4.95 10.71
N VAL A 436 2.36 -4.03 11.66
CA VAL A 436 3.03 -2.75 11.48
C VAL A 436 4.52 -2.97 11.26
N ALA A 437 5.13 -3.93 11.97
CA ALA A 437 6.51 -4.35 11.74
C ALA A 437 6.75 -4.85 10.31
N ALA A 438 5.92 -5.78 9.82
CA ALA A 438 6.06 -6.30 8.47
C ALA A 438 5.89 -5.22 7.39
N THR A 439 4.92 -4.31 7.55
CA THR A 439 4.72 -3.17 6.64
C THR A 439 5.92 -2.22 6.67
N ARG A 440 6.43 -1.90 7.87
CA ARG A 440 7.63 -1.05 8.05
C ARG A 440 8.84 -1.66 7.38
N ALA A 441 9.11 -2.95 7.61
CA ALA A 441 10.24 -3.65 7.02
C ALA A 441 10.20 -3.60 5.49
N TRP A 442 9.03 -3.88 4.91
CA TRP A 442 8.87 -3.80 3.46
C TRP A 442 8.98 -2.37 2.94
N LEU A 443 8.42 -1.35 3.62
CA LEU A 443 8.59 0.05 3.21
C LEU A 443 10.06 0.48 3.27
N CYS A 444 10.81 0.06 4.30
CA CYS A 444 12.25 0.34 4.44
C CYS A 444 13.06 -0.30 3.30
N ALA A 445 12.72 -1.53 2.99
CA ALA A 445 13.48 -2.31 2.05
C ALA A 445 13.17 -1.87 0.59
N ALA A 446 12.07 -1.13 0.36
CA ALA A 446 11.75 -0.47 -0.91
C ALA A 446 12.63 0.76 -1.21
N GLY A 447 13.50 1.15 -0.28
CA GLY A 447 14.33 2.35 -0.41
C GLY A 447 13.47 3.62 -0.37
N PRO A 448 12.75 3.87 0.74
CA PRO A 448 11.82 4.97 0.84
C PRO A 448 12.56 6.30 0.68
N ASP A 449 11.87 7.30 0.13
CA ASP A 449 12.37 8.66 0.11
C ASP A 449 12.47 9.24 1.53
N ASP A 450 13.14 10.39 1.66
CA ASP A 450 13.35 11.05 2.97
C ASP A 450 12.01 11.31 3.68
N ARG A 451 10.95 11.62 2.91
CA ARG A 451 9.61 11.88 3.42
C ARG A 451 8.96 10.65 4.04
N THR A 452 8.95 9.54 3.32
CA THR A 452 8.40 8.27 3.79
C THR A 452 9.16 7.78 5.01
N LEU A 453 10.50 7.84 4.97
CA LEU A 453 11.33 7.46 6.10
C LEU A 453 11.02 8.29 7.35
N ALA A 454 10.89 9.62 7.20
CA ALA A 454 10.56 10.48 8.32
C ALA A 454 9.17 10.17 8.93
N TRP A 455 8.17 9.79 8.13
CA TRP A 455 6.89 9.30 8.65
C TRP A 455 7.03 7.99 9.43
N LEU A 456 7.84 7.04 8.97
CA LEU A 456 8.07 5.78 9.69
C LEU A 456 8.72 6.00 11.07
N LEU A 457 9.59 7.00 11.19
CA LEU A 457 10.32 7.34 12.41
C LEU A 457 9.48 8.07 13.47
N TRP A 458 8.32 8.62 13.09
CA TRP A 458 7.40 9.26 14.03
C TRP A 458 6.52 8.29 14.80
N GLY A 459 6.31 7.09 14.25
CA GLY A 459 5.46 6.04 14.82
C GLY A 459 6.07 5.34 16.01
#